data_AF-A0A8T4JJQ9-F1
#
_entry.id   AF-A0A8T4JJQ9-F1
#
_cell.length_a   1.000
_cell.length_b   1.000
_cell.length_c   1.000
_cell.angle_alpha   90.00
_cell.angle_beta   90.00
_cell.angle_gamma   90.00
#
_symmetry.space_group_name_H-M   'P 1'
#
loop_
_entity.id
_entity.type
_entity.pdbx_description
1 polymer ?
#
loop_
_entity_poly.entity_id
_entity_poly.type
_entity_poly.pdbx_seq_one_letter_code
_entity_poly.pdbx_strand_id
1 'polypeptide(L)'
;MATIKLVYLSLIILLIGLVNAAPPSLPVSIYGKVINDGKAISGVDVVSSWIDTNNKIQIFSTKTLNSKQAQTVGNSQLKGYYKIQVDDFQQNNYIIIEAVRGKIKILASPGEIIQAPDIEVSDLDILLDKIGNIFAPKDKKKDKESYEPEKEKTEKKQKEEEEKEEEEEKPSQNQTKEDEKKNESENEEKEQQSKDFCNETDTGRNFYEKGKTCDSSNCGEDQCLTEQTLTEVYCLDNKIVEIVVTCPGKCVDGACFLGQETLRIDCIDNDANKIYLYGANPTSKGITSNNTGHYTDFCTENLLTEYSCGKIIGSIEEQEIECEHGCFNGTCLEKPEEVDVKDVETIKSRDKDLFVIDDANYFISKDKELIRSEVKLSKTEDTIHATLSDGSLIEIKLHLDEVTYYVEEVLGSSEIKDIKLVEYEENIVYEVKYKKRGKMLKFLAMDYTVRSKINANSKEVIETKKSWWARFLKEF
;
A
#
# COMPACT_ATOMS: atom_id res chain seq x y z
N MET A 1 31.71 30.32 50.40
CA MET A 1 31.24 30.75 49.06
C MET A 1 32.01 30.14 47.89
N ALA A 2 33.33 29.92 47.98
CA ALA A 2 34.10 29.32 46.87
C ALA A 2 33.77 27.84 46.58
N THR A 3 33.41 27.05 47.59
CA THR A 3 33.11 25.61 47.45
C THR A 3 31.78 25.33 46.74
N ILE A 4 30.76 26.18 46.94
CA ILE A 4 29.46 26.04 46.29
C ILE A 4 29.56 26.28 44.78
N LYS A 5 30.42 27.21 44.35
CA LYS A 5 30.66 27.47 42.92
C LYS A 5 31.33 26.30 42.20
N LEU A 6 32.19 25.55 42.90
CA LEU A 6 32.89 24.41 42.29
C LEU A 6 31.96 23.20 42.08
N VAL A 7 31.05 22.95 43.03
CA VAL A 7 30.04 21.87 42.93
C VAL A 7 29.02 22.16 41.83
N TYR A 8 28.59 23.41 41.69
CA TYR A 8 27.65 23.79 40.64
C TYR A 8 28.27 23.65 39.24
N LEU A 9 29.55 23.99 39.09
CA LEU A 9 30.26 23.84 37.82
C LEU A 9 30.44 22.36 37.43
N SER A 10 30.79 21.49 38.38
CA SER A 10 30.89 20.06 38.10
C SER A 10 29.53 19.40 37.82
N LEU A 11 28.45 19.87 38.45
CA LEU A 11 27.09 19.43 38.13
C LEU A 11 26.68 19.83 36.70
N ILE A 12 27.02 21.06 36.27
CA ILE A 12 26.74 21.52 34.90
C ILE A 12 27.55 20.71 33.86
N ILE A 13 28.83 20.44 34.12
CA ILE A 13 29.65 19.61 33.22
C ILE A 13 29.11 18.17 33.14
N LEU A 14 28.66 17.61 34.28
CA LEU A 14 28.02 16.29 34.31
C LEU A 14 26.70 16.28 33.53
N LEU A 15 25.87 17.31 33.68
CA LEU A 15 24.60 17.45 32.95
C LEU A 15 24.81 17.63 31.44
N ILE A 16 25.84 18.38 31.01
CA ILE A 16 26.18 18.55 29.59
C ILE A 16 26.70 17.22 29.00
N GLY A 17 27.38 16.38 29.79
CA GLY A 17 27.85 15.06 29.36
C GLY A 17 26.75 13.99 29.24
N LEU A 18 25.56 14.22 29.80
CA LEU A 18 24.44 13.26 29.75
C LEU A 18 23.53 13.47 28.53
N VAL A 19 23.62 14.61 27.85
CA VAL A 19 22.86 14.87 26.62
C VAL A 19 23.62 14.28 25.43
N ASN A 20 23.59 12.95 25.30
CA ASN A 20 23.95 12.29 24.04
C ASN A 20 22.79 12.47 23.05
N ALA A 21 22.67 13.67 22.49
CA ALA A 21 21.87 13.85 21.28
C ALA A 21 22.65 13.18 20.15
N ALA A 22 22.14 12.06 19.63
CA ALA A 22 22.66 11.52 18.38
C ALA A 22 22.56 12.63 17.32
N PRO A 23 23.62 12.91 16.55
CA PRO A 23 23.53 13.88 15.47
C PRO A 23 22.39 13.46 14.53
N PRO A 24 21.58 14.41 14.02
CA PRO A 24 20.49 14.09 13.11
C PRO A 24 21.04 13.32 11.90
N SER A 25 20.33 12.28 11.49
CA SER A 25 20.71 11.54 10.28
C SER A 25 20.57 12.46 9.07
N LEU A 26 21.56 12.42 8.18
CA LEU A 26 21.47 13.16 6.91
C LEU A 26 20.53 12.40 5.96
N PRO A 27 19.65 13.11 5.24
CA PRO A 27 18.69 12.46 4.36
C PRO A 27 19.39 11.79 3.18
N VAL A 28 18.89 10.63 2.77
CA VAL A 28 19.30 9.97 1.53
C VAL A 28 18.43 10.50 0.40
N SER A 29 19.06 10.93 -0.71
CA SER A 29 18.33 11.36 -1.91
C SER A 29 18.50 10.35 -3.02
N ILE A 30 17.42 9.72 -3.46
CA ILE A 30 17.44 8.76 -4.56
C ILE A 30 16.74 9.36 -5.76
N TYR A 31 17.32 9.22 -6.94
CA TYR A 31 16.64 9.53 -8.19
C TYR A 31 16.85 8.40 -9.20
N GLY A 32 15.84 8.13 -10.01
CA GLY A 32 15.88 7.10 -11.03
C GLY A 32 14.86 7.37 -12.10
N LYS A 33 14.69 6.42 -13.02
CA LYS A 33 13.81 6.58 -14.18
C LYS A 33 12.98 5.32 -14.36
N VAL A 34 11.70 5.50 -14.74
CA VAL A 34 10.86 4.39 -15.18
C VAL A 34 10.86 4.36 -16.71
N ILE A 35 11.14 3.20 -17.29
CA ILE A 35 11.24 2.99 -18.72
C ILE A 35 10.34 1.86 -19.20
N ASN A 36 9.91 1.94 -20.45
CA ASN A 36 9.28 0.86 -21.20
C ASN A 36 9.90 0.87 -22.59
N ASP A 37 10.46 -0.27 -23.00
CA ASP A 37 11.18 -0.42 -24.26
C ASP A 37 12.24 0.68 -24.45
N GLY A 38 12.97 0.99 -23.37
CA GLY A 38 14.01 2.03 -23.33
C GLY A 38 13.50 3.48 -23.34
N LYS A 39 12.18 3.71 -23.40
CA LYS A 39 11.57 5.06 -23.39
C LYS A 39 11.10 5.44 -22.00
N ALA A 40 11.36 6.70 -21.62
CA ALA A 40 10.92 7.24 -20.33
C ALA A 40 9.39 7.37 -20.26
N ILE A 41 8.80 6.93 -19.15
CA ILE A 41 7.35 7.01 -18.93
C ILE A 41 7.08 7.95 -17.77
N SER A 42 6.11 8.84 -17.95
CA SER A 42 5.73 9.84 -16.95
C SER A 42 4.40 9.53 -16.29
N GLY A 43 4.21 10.00 -15.06
CA GLY A 43 2.96 9.88 -14.30
C GLY A 43 2.77 8.53 -13.61
N VAL A 44 3.71 7.60 -13.77
CA VAL A 44 3.76 6.31 -13.08
C VAL A 44 4.04 6.52 -11.59
N ASP A 45 3.27 5.87 -10.74
CA ASP A 45 3.52 5.83 -9.29
C ASP A 45 4.78 5.02 -8.96
N VAL A 46 5.58 5.57 -8.06
CA VAL A 46 6.81 4.99 -7.57
C VAL A 46 6.72 4.98 -6.05
N VAL A 47 6.62 3.79 -5.49
CA VAL A 47 6.55 3.54 -4.06
C VAL A 47 7.93 3.13 -3.57
N SER A 48 8.30 3.63 -2.40
CA SER A 48 9.56 3.28 -1.74
C SER A 48 9.30 2.88 -0.30
N SER A 49 10.03 1.89 0.18
CA SER A 49 9.95 1.45 1.57
C SER A 49 11.33 1.16 2.16
N TRP A 50 11.48 1.48 3.44
CA TRP A 50 12.70 1.27 4.22
C TRP A 50 12.38 1.09 5.69
N ILE A 51 13.39 0.71 6.48
CA ILE A 51 13.31 0.62 7.94
C ILE A 51 14.05 1.83 8.53
N ASP A 52 13.35 2.62 9.35
CA ASP A 52 13.91 3.81 10.00
C ASP A 52 14.79 3.48 11.21
N THR A 53 15.37 4.49 11.84
CA THR A 53 16.20 4.35 13.06
C THR A 53 15.48 3.71 14.24
N ASN A 54 14.15 3.67 14.25
CA ASN A 54 13.33 3.07 15.29
C ASN A 54 12.82 1.67 14.90
N ASN A 55 13.38 1.05 13.86
CA ASN A 55 12.95 -0.24 13.32
C ASN A 55 11.49 -0.26 12.81
N LYS A 56 10.92 0.89 12.42
CA LYS A 56 9.60 0.96 11.80
C LYS A 56 9.74 1.00 10.28
N ILE A 57 8.82 0.32 9.59
CA ILE A 57 8.73 0.39 8.13
C ILE A 57 8.13 1.73 7.76
N GLN A 58 8.84 2.48 6.94
CA GLN A 58 8.38 3.73 6.34
C GLN A 58 8.03 3.48 4.88
N ILE A 59 6.98 4.13 4.41
CA ILE A 59 6.51 4.04 3.02
C ILE A 59 6.33 5.46 2.49
N PHE A 60 6.91 5.72 1.33
CA PHE A 60 6.78 7.00 0.62
C PHE A 60 6.43 6.74 -0.84
N SER A 61 5.46 7.49 -1.37
CA SER A 61 5.03 7.41 -2.76
C SER A 61 5.27 8.73 -3.49
N THR A 62 5.71 8.65 -4.72
CA THR A 62 5.89 9.77 -5.64
C THR A 62 5.49 9.37 -7.05
N LYS A 63 5.42 10.33 -7.97
CA LYS A 63 5.17 10.06 -9.40
C LYS A 63 6.38 10.45 -10.24
N THR A 64 6.58 9.70 -11.32
CA THR A 64 7.54 10.10 -12.35
C THR A 64 7.14 11.41 -13.01
N LEU A 65 8.12 12.28 -13.24
CA LEU A 65 7.91 13.63 -13.77
C LEU A 65 7.29 13.59 -15.16
N ASN A 66 6.21 14.35 -15.36
CA ASN A 66 5.68 14.63 -16.69
C ASN A 66 6.47 15.74 -17.40
N SER A 67 6.19 15.94 -18.69
CA SER A 67 6.92 16.93 -19.51
C SER A 67 6.88 18.35 -18.93
N LYS A 68 5.74 18.75 -18.33
CA LYS A 68 5.58 20.08 -17.72
C LYS A 68 6.42 20.20 -16.46
N GLN A 69 6.36 19.21 -15.57
CA GLN A 69 7.16 19.18 -14.34
C GLN A 69 8.66 19.17 -14.64
N ALA A 70 9.10 18.37 -15.62
CA ALA A 70 10.49 18.34 -16.09
C ALA A 70 10.96 19.71 -16.62
N GLN A 71 10.10 20.43 -17.36
CA GLN A 71 10.39 21.81 -17.79
C GLN A 71 10.46 22.80 -16.61
N THR A 72 9.59 22.66 -15.61
CA THR A 72 9.60 23.52 -14.41
C THR A 72 10.91 23.39 -13.62
N VAL A 73 11.51 22.20 -13.58
CA VAL A 73 12.86 22.00 -12.99
C VAL A 73 14.01 22.38 -13.92
N GLY A 74 13.71 22.99 -15.08
CA GLY A 74 14.70 23.51 -16.02
C GLY A 74 15.35 22.44 -16.91
N ASN A 75 14.86 21.20 -16.91
CA ASN A 75 15.42 20.12 -17.71
C ASN A 75 14.35 19.16 -18.23
N SER A 76 13.96 19.34 -19.50
CA SER A 76 12.97 18.49 -20.18
C SER A 76 13.40 17.02 -20.33
N GLN A 77 14.68 16.70 -20.21
CA GLN A 77 15.19 15.32 -20.25
C GLN A 77 14.85 14.53 -18.98
N LEU A 78 14.43 15.21 -17.90
CA LEU A 78 13.98 14.56 -16.66
C LEU A 78 12.56 14.00 -16.75
N LYS A 79 11.92 14.03 -17.93
CA LYS A 79 10.66 13.32 -18.13
C LYS A 79 10.84 11.83 -17.80
N GLY A 80 9.94 11.31 -16.97
CA GLY A 80 9.94 9.93 -16.51
C GLY A 80 10.90 9.61 -15.37
N TYR A 81 11.61 10.62 -14.84
CA TYR A 81 12.41 10.46 -13.64
C TYR A 81 11.57 10.61 -12.38
N TYR A 82 11.95 9.93 -11.31
CA TYR A 82 11.42 10.12 -9.97
C TYR A 82 12.54 10.60 -9.03
N LYS A 83 12.15 11.24 -7.93
CA LYS A 83 13.04 11.61 -6.82
C LYS A 83 12.37 11.24 -5.49
N ILE A 84 13.11 10.56 -4.64
CA ILE A 84 12.72 10.16 -3.28
C ILE A 84 13.71 10.80 -2.32
N GLN A 85 13.19 11.39 -1.24
CA GLN A 85 13.99 11.78 -0.08
C GLN A 85 13.61 10.87 1.08
N VAL A 86 14.63 10.30 1.71
CA VAL A 86 14.50 9.36 2.80
C VAL A 86 15.14 9.98 4.03
N ASP A 87 14.29 10.38 4.97
CA ASP A 87 14.69 10.87 6.27
C ASP A 87 14.83 9.70 7.27
N ASP A 88 15.54 9.92 8.38
CA ASP A 88 15.69 8.96 9.49
C ASP A 88 16.13 7.55 9.07
N PHE A 89 17.10 7.49 8.16
CA PHE A 89 17.60 6.26 7.58
C PHE A 89 18.70 5.59 8.42
N GLN A 90 18.57 4.27 8.67
CA GLN A 90 19.64 3.50 9.32
C GLN A 90 20.83 3.27 8.39
N GLN A 91 22.04 3.33 8.94
CA GLN A 91 23.26 3.11 8.17
C GLN A 91 23.31 1.69 7.58
N ASN A 92 23.66 1.57 6.29
CA ASN A 92 23.79 0.32 5.55
C ASN A 92 22.49 -0.51 5.46
N ASN A 93 21.34 0.16 5.37
CA ASN A 93 20.07 -0.52 5.16
C ASN A 93 19.65 -0.52 3.68
N TYR A 94 18.66 -1.33 3.34
CA TYR A 94 18.10 -1.39 2.00
C TYR A 94 16.86 -0.52 1.88
N ILE A 95 16.77 0.17 0.75
CA ILE A 95 15.59 0.88 0.28
C ILE A 95 15.04 0.07 -0.88
N ILE A 96 13.78 -0.33 -0.78
CA ILE A 96 13.05 -1.00 -1.84
C ILE A 96 12.30 0.08 -2.61
N ILE A 97 12.40 0.06 -3.94
CA ILE A 97 11.67 0.97 -4.81
C ILE A 97 10.90 0.13 -5.82
N GLU A 98 9.61 0.41 -5.93
CA GLU A 98 8.66 -0.32 -6.75
C GLU A 98 7.91 0.67 -7.64
N ALA A 99 7.77 0.32 -8.92
CA ALA A 99 6.92 1.06 -9.86
C ALA A 99 6.13 0.05 -10.67
N VAL A 100 4.81 0.06 -10.47
CA VAL A 100 3.88 -0.96 -10.98
C VAL A 100 4.29 -2.38 -10.55
N ARG A 101 5.04 -3.13 -11.37
CA ARG A 101 5.59 -4.47 -11.06
C ARG A 101 7.12 -4.53 -11.09
N GLY A 102 7.77 -3.46 -11.52
CA GLY A 102 9.23 -3.37 -11.47
C GLY A 102 9.69 -3.09 -10.04
N LYS A 103 10.67 -3.84 -9.55
CA LYS A 103 11.21 -3.71 -8.19
C LYS A 103 12.73 -3.66 -8.21
N ILE A 104 13.29 -2.69 -7.51
CA ILE A 104 14.73 -2.57 -7.29
C ILE A 104 15.03 -2.44 -5.80
N LYS A 105 16.22 -2.92 -5.40
CA LYS A 105 16.70 -2.89 -4.02
C LYS A 105 18.04 -2.18 -3.99
N ILE A 106 18.13 -1.10 -3.23
CA ILE A 106 19.29 -0.22 -3.17
C ILE A 106 19.85 -0.24 -1.75
N LEU A 107 21.15 -0.49 -1.60
CA LEU A 107 21.85 -0.29 -0.34
C LEU A 107 22.26 1.18 -0.25
N ALA A 108 21.97 1.85 0.87
CA ALA A 108 22.26 3.27 1.04
C ALA A 108 22.95 3.57 2.38
N SER A 109 23.55 4.74 2.48
CA SER A 109 24.04 5.34 3.73
C SER A 109 23.48 6.77 3.92
N PRO A 110 23.28 7.24 5.16
CA PRO A 110 22.82 8.60 5.44
C PRO A 110 23.64 9.66 4.72
N GLY A 111 22.95 10.61 4.08
CA GLY A 111 23.55 11.69 3.30
C GLY A 111 23.98 11.34 1.88
N GLU A 112 23.80 10.09 1.43
CA GLU A 112 24.12 9.71 0.05
C GLU A 112 23.11 10.26 -0.96
N ILE A 113 23.61 10.60 -2.15
CA ILE A 113 22.82 10.89 -3.34
C ILE A 113 23.01 9.73 -4.30
N ILE A 114 21.95 8.97 -4.56
CA ILE A 114 22.01 7.71 -5.31
C ILE A 114 21.22 7.83 -6.61
N GLN A 115 21.88 7.52 -7.73
CA GLN A 115 21.21 7.24 -8.99
C GLN A 115 20.77 5.77 -9.02
N ALA A 116 19.48 5.53 -8.89
CA ALA A 116 18.89 4.21 -9.00
C ALA A 116 19.00 3.67 -10.44
N PRO A 117 19.10 2.34 -10.63
CA PRO A 117 18.88 1.71 -11.93
C PRO A 117 17.51 2.04 -12.49
N ASP A 118 17.40 2.05 -13.82
CA ASP A 118 16.12 2.24 -14.50
C ASP A 118 15.17 1.08 -14.14
N ILE A 119 13.92 1.40 -13.83
CA ILE A 119 12.87 0.42 -13.58
C ILE A 119 12.14 0.18 -14.91
N GLU A 120 12.30 -1.02 -15.47
CA GLU A 120 11.62 -1.43 -16.69
C GLU A 120 10.21 -1.96 -16.36
N VAL A 121 9.20 -1.42 -17.04
CA VAL A 121 7.79 -1.81 -16.90
C VAL A 121 7.19 -2.15 -18.26
N SER A 122 6.29 -3.13 -18.30
CA SER A 122 5.64 -3.54 -19.55
C SER A 122 4.45 -2.63 -19.90
N ASP A 123 4.03 -2.62 -21.17
CA ASP A 123 2.82 -1.92 -21.62
C ASP A 123 1.57 -2.37 -20.85
N LEU A 124 1.49 -3.68 -20.56
CA LEU A 124 0.39 -4.26 -19.80
C LEU A 124 0.33 -3.68 -18.38
N ASP A 125 1.49 -3.55 -17.73
CA ASP A 125 1.58 -3.02 -16.37
C ASP A 125 1.10 -1.56 -16.30
N ILE A 126 1.51 -0.72 -17.26
CA ILE A 126 1.07 0.68 -17.33
C ILE A 126 -0.45 0.78 -17.56
N LEU A 127 -0.99 -0.13 -18.37
CA LEU A 127 -2.43 -0.17 -18.61
C LEU A 127 -3.19 -0.49 -17.32
N LEU A 128 -2.72 -1.48 -16.55
CA LEU A 128 -3.30 -1.87 -15.28
C LEU A 128 -3.25 -0.74 -14.24
N ASP A 129 -2.14 0.00 -14.16
CA ASP A 129 -1.98 1.16 -13.27
C ASP A 129 -2.99 2.28 -13.58
N LYS A 130 -3.24 2.55 -14.87
CA LYS A 130 -4.25 3.52 -15.29
C LYS A 130 -5.67 3.06 -14.98
N ILE A 131 -5.95 1.78 -15.13
CA ILE A 131 -7.26 1.19 -14.85
C ILE A 131 -7.55 1.27 -13.36
N GLY A 132 -6.60 0.89 -12.48
CA GLY A 132 -6.78 0.98 -11.02
C GLY A 132 -7.13 2.39 -10.55
N ASN A 133 -6.52 3.42 -11.15
CA ASN A 133 -6.82 4.83 -10.84
C ASN A 133 -8.18 5.33 -11.34
N ILE A 134 -8.80 4.65 -12.33
CA ILE A 134 -10.16 5.00 -12.81
C ILE A 134 -11.22 4.49 -11.83
N PHE A 135 -10.96 3.36 -11.19
CA PHE A 135 -11.88 2.69 -10.27
C PHE A 135 -11.63 3.01 -8.79
N ALA A 136 -10.55 3.72 -8.44
CA ALA A 136 -10.34 4.20 -7.08
C ALA A 136 -11.51 5.13 -6.67
N PRO A 137 -12.23 4.84 -5.57
CA PRO A 137 -13.33 5.67 -5.11
C PRO A 137 -12.83 7.10 -4.94
N LYS A 138 -13.43 8.04 -5.65
CA LYS A 138 -13.08 9.46 -5.52
C LYS A 138 -13.47 9.89 -4.11
N ASP A 139 -12.49 9.94 -3.21
CA ASP A 139 -12.65 10.57 -1.91
C ASP A 139 -13.27 11.94 -2.13
N LYS A 140 -14.49 12.13 -1.59
CA LYS A 140 -15.16 13.43 -1.57
C LYS A 140 -14.19 14.41 -0.92
N LYS A 141 -13.64 15.32 -1.71
CA LYS A 141 -12.79 16.43 -1.28
C LYS A 141 -13.38 17.05 -0.01
N LYS A 142 -12.78 16.77 1.15
CA LYS A 142 -12.78 17.73 2.25
C LYS A 142 -11.82 18.82 1.82
N ASP A 143 -12.34 20.04 1.68
CA ASP A 143 -11.55 21.23 1.40
C ASP A 143 -10.46 21.37 2.47
N LYS A 144 -9.25 20.94 2.14
CA LYS A 144 -8.04 21.30 2.90
C LYS A 144 -7.61 22.67 2.39
N GLU A 145 -7.80 23.69 3.22
CA GLU A 145 -7.16 25.00 3.07
C GLU A 145 -5.67 24.81 2.82
N SER A 146 -5.21 25.34 1.69
CA SER A 146 -3.81 25.39 1.32
C SER A 146 -3.08 26.38 2.22
N TYR A 147 -2.10 25.89 2.98
CA TYR A 147 -1.16 26.74 3.70
C TYR A 147 -0.18 27.35 2.69
N GLU A 148 -0.28 28.65 2.44
CA GLU A 148 0.73 29.44 1.74
C GLU A 148 1.84 29.81 2.74
N PRO A 149 3.14 29.60 2.43
CA PRO A 149 4.21 30.06 3.31
C PRO A 149 4.41 31.57 3.16
N GLU A 150 4.15 32.31 4.25
CA GLU A 150 4.44 33.74 4.34
C GLU A 150 5.94 34.01 4.19
N LYS A 151 6.25 34.86 3.21
CA LYS A 151 7.58 35.43 2.99
C LYS A 151 7.86 36.53 4.01
N GLU A 152 8.94 36.31 4.76
CA GLU A 152 9.95 37.27 5.21
C GLU A 152 9.78 38.72 4.69
N LYS A 153 9.41 39.63 5.59
CA LYS A 153 9.71 41.07 5.48
C LYS A 153 10.18 41.62 6.82
N THR A 154 11.48 41.81 6.87
CA THR A 154 12.24 42.56 7.87
C THR A 154 12.00 44.08 7.73
N GLU A 155 12.22 44.79 8.84
CA GLU A 155 12.50 46.23 9.00
C GLU A 155 11.35 47.25 8.95
N LYS A 156 10.90 47.70 10.14
CA LYS A 156 11.17 49.06 10.70
C LYS A 156 10.19 49.42 11.83
N LYS A 157 10.70 49.50 13.07
CA LYS A 157 10.73 50.68 13.96
C LYS A 157 10.75 50.26 15.43
N GLN A 158 11.91 50.43 16.05
CA GLN A 158 12.06 50.70 17.48
C GLN A 158 11.81 52.20 17.77
N LYS A 159 11.60 52.52 19.05
CA LYS A 159 11.27 53.80 19.73
C LYS A 159 9.76 53.99 19.91
N GLU A 160 9.21 54.20 21.10
CA GLU A 160 9.67 54.82 22.37
C GLU A 160 9.02 54.03 23.55
N GLU A 161 9.76 53.68 24.62
CA GLU A 161 9.82 54.38 25.93
C GLU A 161 8.43 54.54 26.58
N GLU A 162 8.09 53.73 27.59
CA GLU A 162 8.37 53.92 29.03
C GLU A 162 7.53 55.03 29.69
N GLU A 163 7.18 54.79 30.96
CA GLU A 163 6.25 55.53 31.85
C GLU A 163 4.74 55.19 31.64
N LYS A 164 3.94 54.85 32.67
CA LYS A 164 4.09 55.01 34.13
C LYS A 164 3.01 54.18 34.86
N GLU A 165 3.41 53.63 36.01
CA GLU A 165 2.62 53.38 37.24
C GLU A 165 1.69 54.60 37.56
N GLU A 166 0.59 54.58 38.30
CA GLU A 166 0.09 53.82 39.45
C GLU A 166 -1.31 54.39 39.79
N GLU A 167 -2.13 53.65 40.56
CA GLU A 167 -3.19 54.14 41.49
C GLU A 167 -4.37 54.99 40.91
N GLU A 168 -5.61 55.00 41.40
CA GLU A 168 -6.39 54.36 42.46
C GLU A 168 -7.87 54.76 42.23
N GLU A 169 -8.77 54.08 42.95
CA GLU A 169 -10.07 54.57 43.46
C GLU A 169 -11.33 54.80 42.57
N LYS A 170 -12.39 54.09 43.00
CA LYS A 170 -13.86 54.31 42.82
C LYS A 170 -14.28 55.73 43.31
N PRO A 171 -15.48 56.32 43.05
CA PRO A 171 -16.79 55.63 43.00
C PRO A 171 -17.98 56.30 42.20
N SER A 172 -19.11 55.57 42.16
CA SER A 172 -20.51 56.05 42.32
C SER A 172 -21.28 56.81 41.20
N GLN A 173 -22.38 56.15 40.77
CA GLN A 173 -23.77 56.63 40.54
C GLN A 173 -24.08 57.78 39.55
N ASN A 174 -24.89 57.50 38.52
CA ASN A 174 -26.30 57.94 38.36
C ASN A 174 -26.87 57.48 37.01
N GLN A 175 -27.98 56.72 37.02
CA GLN A 175 -29.32 57.16 36.58
C GLN A 175 -29.41 57.75 35.16
N THR A 176 -30.00 56.98 34.24
CA THR A 176 -31.25 57.38 33.57
C THR A 176 -31.97 56.17 32.97
N LYS A 177 -33.28 56.12 33.23
CA LYS A 177 -34.27 55.31 32.54
C LYS A 177 -34.68 56.03 31.25
N GLU A 178 -35.03 55.27 30.22
CA GLU A 178 -36.32 55.27 29.49
C GLU A 178 -36.12 54.92 28.01
N ASP A 179 -36.96 53.97 27.60
CA ASP A 179 -37.45 53.70 26.25
C ASP A 179 -36.45 53.23 25.18
N GLU A 180 -36.48 51.92 24.89
CA GLU A 180 -37.14 51.50 23.65
C GLU A 180 -37.43 49.99 23.59
N LYS A 181 -38.63 49.73 23.08
CA LYS A 181 -39.25 48.43 22.82
C LYS A 181 -38.53 47.66 21.71
N LYS A 182 -38.71 46.33 21.78
CA LYS A 182 -38.51 45.29 20.76
C LYS A 182 -37.07 44.78 20.59
N ASN A 183 -36.79 43.68 21.26
CA ASN A 183 -36.55 42.39 20.61
C ASN A 183 -36.31 41.34 21.69
N GLU A 184 -37.42 40.78 22.18
CA GLU A 184 -37.47 39.67 23.11
C GLU A 184 -38.12 38.52 22.36
N SER A 185 -37.30 37.78 21.60
CA SER A 185 -37.49 36.37 21.22
C SER A 185 -36.41 36.00 20.19
N GLU A 186 -35.20 35.67 20.65
CA GLU A 186 -34.19 34.84 19.96
C GLU A 186 -32.83 34.97 20.69
N ASN A 187 -32.75 34.59 21.97
CA ASN A 187 -31.44 34.33 22.57
C ASN A 187 -31.49 33.48 23.85
N GLU A 188 -32.33 32.45 23.86
CA GLU A 188 -32.37 31.43 24.93
C GLU A 188 -32.41 30.03 24.29
N GLU A 189 -31.44 29.72 23.42
CA GLU A 189 -31.25 28.34 22.94
C GLU A 189 -29.81 28.06 22.45
N LYS A 190 -28.80 28.60 23.13
CA LYS A 190 -27.39 28.28 22.84
C LYS A 190 -26.53 28.05 24.09
N GLU A 191 -27.13 27.47 25.12
CA GLU A 191 -26.37 27.01 26.29
C GLU A 191 -27.07 25.84 26.97
N GLN A 192 -27.15 24.67 26.32
CA GLN A 192 -27.17 23.36 26.99
C GLN A 192 -27.37 22.21 26.00
N GLN A 193 -26.29 21.84 25.31
CA GLN A 193 -26.02 20.44 25.02
C GLN A 193 -24.55 20.27 24.61
N SER A 194 -23.62 20.57 25.53
CA SER A 194 -22.31 19.91 25.49
C SER A 194 -22.56 18.45 25.89
N LYS A 195 -23.06 17.67 24.93
CA LYS A 195 -23.30 16.25 25.08
C LYS A 195 -21.99 15.63 25.52
N ASP A 196 -21.96 15.08 26.74
CA ASP A 196 -20.83 14.36 27.32
C ASP A 196 -20.32 13.35 26.30
N PHE A 197 -19.26 13.71 25.58
CA PHE A 197 -18.71 12.91 24.51
C PHE A 197 -17.43 12.28 25.06
N CYS A 198 -17.44 10.96 25.09
CA CYS A 198 -16.26 10.19 25.44
C CYS A 198 -15.28 10.28 24.26
N ASN A 199 -14.05 10.70 24.52
CA ASN A 199 -12.97 10.81 23.54
C ASN A 199 -11.85 9.82 23.90
N GLU A 200 -11.31 9.13 22.91
CA GLU A 200 -10.20 8.19 23.06
C GLU A 200 -9.08 8.47 22.04
N THR A 201 -7.85 8.07 22.35
CA THR A 201 -6.66 8.38 21.51
C THR A 201 -6.29 7.28 20.52
N ASP A 202 -6.77 6.06 20.73
CA ASP A 202 -6.37 4.80 20.08
C ASP A 202 -7.49 4.17 19.24
N THR A 203 -8.61 4.90 19.05
CA THR A 203 -9.73 4.59 18.15
C THR A 203 -10.57 3.36 18.50
N GLY A 204 -10.70 3.03 19.79
CA GLY A 204 -11.69 2.07 20.28
C GLY A 204 -11.07 1.03 21.19
N ARG A 205 -11.35 -0.25 20.91
CA ARG A 205 -10.68 -1.37 21.58
C ARG A 205 -9.40 -1.70 20.82
N ASN A 206 -8.31 -1.02 21.11
CA ASN A 206 -7.02 -1.21 20.46
C ASN A 206 -5.92 -1.56 21.45
N PHE A 207 -5.89 -2.83 21.84
CA PHE A 207 -4.94 -3.38 22.82
C PHE A 207 -3.46 -3.26 22.42
N TYR A 208 -3.12 -2.85 21.19
CA TYR A 208 -1.75 -2.83 20.67
C TYR A 208 -1.14 -1.42 20.65
N GLU A 209 -1.94 -0.39 20.92
CA GLU A 209 -1.49 0.98 21.06
C GLU A 209 -1.94 1.50 22.42
N LYS A 210 -1.07 2.19 23.15
CA LYS A 210 -1.48 2.73 24.45
C LYS A 210 -2.52 3.83 24.24
N GLY A 211 -3.73 3.60 24.73
CA GLY A 211 -4.86 4.51 24.72
C GLY A 211 -5.04 5.33 25.98
N LYS A 212 -5.76 6.44 25.82
CA LYS A 212 -6.31 7.28 26.86
C LYS A 212 -7.75 7.62 26.50
N THR A 213 -8.66 7.36 27.42
CA THR A 213 -10.09 7.62 27.27
C THR A 213 -10.54 8.64 28.29
N CYS A 214 -11.23 9.69 27.86
CA CYS A 214 -11.78 10.72 28.73
C CYS A 214 -13.25 10.96 28.42
N ASP A 215 -14.08 11.09 29.45
CA ASP A 215 -15.41 11.70 29.38
C ASP A 215 -15.35 13.12 29.98
N SER A 216 -16.49 13.75 30.23
CA SER A 216 -16.53 15.11 30.77
C SER A 216 -16.01 15.24 32.21
N SER A 217 -15.88 14.14 32.94
CA SER A 217 -15.61 14.13 34.38
C SER A 217 -14.39 13.30 34.76
N ASN A 218 -14.02 12.29 33.98
CA ASN A 218 -13.01 11.29 34.30
C ASN A 218 -12.14 10.97 33.07
N CYS A 219 -10.92 10.49 33.34
CA CYS A 219 -10.06 9.90 32.32
C CYS A 219 -9.48 8.58 32.84
N GLY A 220 -9.36 7.59 31.96
CA GLY A 220 -8.59 6.37 32.15
C GLY A 220 -7.51 6.24 31.07
N GLU A 221 -6.48 5.46 31.36
CA GLU A 221 -5.41 5.12 30.41
C GLU A 221 -5.19 3.62 30.48
N ASP A 222 -4.75 3.05 29.36
CA ASP A 222 -4.42 1.64 29.30
C ASP A 222 -3.19 1.34 30.16
N GLN A 223 -3.29 0.25 30.93
CA GLN A 223 -2.29 -0.09 31.94
C GLN A 223 -2.02 -1.58 31.99
N CYS A 224 -0.74 -1.95 32.02
CA CYS A 224 -0.35 -3.32 32.27
C CYS A 224 -0.58 -3.68 33.74
N LEU A 225 -1.59 -4.51 34.01
CA LEU A 225 -1.84 -5.05 35.34
C LEU A 225 -0.77 -6.09 35.74
N THR A 226 -0.30 -6.86 34.76
CA THR A 226 0.83 -7.79 34.88
C THR A 226 1.62 -7.81 33.58
N GLU A 227 2.73 -8.54 33.52
CA GLU A 227 3.50 -8.73 32.28
C GLU A 227 2.71 -9.37 31.13
N GLN A 228 1.56 -10.01 31.39
CA GLN A 228 0.73 -10.64 30.36
C GLN A 228 -0.72 -10.12 30.34
N THR A 229 -1.09 -9.17 31.17
CA THR A 229 -2.47 -8.69 31.24
C THR A 229 -2.53 -7.17 31.13
N LEU A 230 -3.31 -6.69 30.17
CA LEU A 230 -3.62 -5.30 29.92
C LEU A 230 -5.00 -4.97 30.49
N THR A 231 -5.09 -3.89 31.24
CA THR A 231 -6.35 -3.20 31.50
C THR A 231 -6.54 -2.19 30.37
N GLU A 232 -7.51 -2.44 29.51
CA GLU A 232 -7.93 -1.58 28.42
C GLU A 232 -9.06 -0.66 28.90
N VAL A 233 -8.98 0.62 28.57
CA VAL A 233 -10.03 1.60 28.76
C VAL A 233 -10.45 2.14 27.40
N TYR A 234 -11.74 2.13 27.09
CA TYR A 234 -12.26 2.62 25.80
C TYR A 234 -13.66 3.22 25.92
N CYS A 235 -14.10 3.93 24.89
CA CYS A 235 -15.44 4.51 24.84
C CYS A 235 -16.49 3.51 24.33
N LEU A 236 -17.56 3.29 25.10
CA LEU A 236 -18.75 2.57 24.64
C LEU A 236 -20.02 3.33 25.02
N ASP A 237 -20.85 3.68 24.04
CA ASP A 237 -22.09 4.45 24.24
C ASP A 237 -21.87 5.76 25.04
N ASN A 238 -20.80 6.48 24.70
CA ASN A 238 -20.33 7.70 25.39
C ASN A 238 -19.96 7.52 26.87
N LYS A 239 -19.64 6.29 27.30
CA LYS A 239 -19.15 6.00 28.66
C LYS A 239 -17.78 5.34 28.59
N ILE A 240 -16.96 5.66 29.57
CA ILE A 240 -15.70 4.95 29.79
C ILE A 240 -16.03 3.54 30.26
N VAL A 241 -15.50 2.54 29.56
CA VAL A 241 -15.57 1.13 29.93
C VAL A 241 -14.16 0.59 30.09
N GLU A 242 -13.94 -0.16 31.17
CA GLU A 242 -12.68 -0.84 31.46
C GLU A 242 -12.86 -2.34 31.29
N ILE A 243 -11.92 -3.00 30.60
CA ILE A 243 -11.84 -4.46 30.50
C ILE A 243 -10.41 -4.94 30.76
N VAL A 244 -10.28 -6.19 31.18
CA VAL A 244 -8.97 -6.83 31.35
C VAL A 244 -8.78 -7.86 30.24
N VAL A 245 -7.69 -7.73 29.48
CA VAL A 245 -7.33 -8.57 28.35
C VAL A 245 -5.99 -9.25 28.63
N THR A 246 -5.86 -10.52 28.25
CA THR A 246 -4.57 -11.22 28.28
C THR A 246 -3.82 -10.95 26.97
N CYS A 247 -2.65 -10.31 27.06
CA CYS A 247 -1.81 -10.04 25.90
C CYS A 247 -1.26 -11.34 25.32
N PRO A 248 -1.26 -11.52 23.98
CA PRO A 248 -0.71 -12.73 23.35
C PRO A 248 0.78 -12.95 23.60
N GLY A 249 1.54 -11.86 23.81
CA GLY A 249 2.95 -11.92 24.20
C GLY A 249 3.14 -11.37 25.61
N LYS A 250 3.50 -10.10 25.71
CA LYS A 250 3.64 -9.36 26.98
C LYS A 250 2.97 -8.01 26.90
N CYS A 251 2.45 -7.53 28.02
CA CYS A 251 2.04 -6.14 28.16
C CYS A 251 3.27 -5.29 28.48
N VAL A 252 3.51 -4.22 27.70
CA VAL A 252 4.56 -3.23 27.95
C VAL A 252 3.97 -1.85 27.78
N ASP A 253 4.17 -0.98 28.77
CA ASP A 253 3.75 0.43 28.74
C ASP A 253 2.28 0.68 28.39
N GLY A 254 1.38 -0.20 28.85
CA GLY A 254 -0.05 -0.07 28.60
C GLY A 254 -0.47 -0.48 27.18
N ALA A 255 0.33 -1.30 26.51
CA ALA A 255 -0.04 -1.94 25.25
C ALA A 255 0.43 -3.39 25.21
N CYS A 256 -0.30 -4.25 24.50
CA CYS A 256 0.10 -5.61 24.20
C CYS A 256 1.18 -5.62 23.13
N PHE A 257 2.31 -6.24 23.46
CA PHE A 257 3.40 -6.54 22.55
C PHE A 257 3.45 -8.03 22.27
N LEU A 258 3.65 -8.38 21.01
CA LEU A 258 3.66 -9.77 20.56
C LEU A 258 5.00 -10.50 20.81
N GLY A 259 5.99 -9.84 21.42
CA GLY A 259 7.31 -10.41 21.72
C GLY A 259 8.21 -10.44 20.48
N GLN A 260 9.31 -9.68 20.50
CA GLN A 260 10.18 -9.47 19.33
C GLN A 260 11.22 -10.57 19.08
N GLU A 261 11.07 -11.76 19.67
CA GLU A 261 11.85 -12.92 19.25
C GLU A 261 11.03 -13.72 18.22
N THR A 262 11.16 -13.31 16.96
CA THR A 262 10.59 -13.95 15.77
C THR A 262 9.07 -13.89 15.61
N LEU A 263 8.49 -12.69 15.53
CA LEU A 263 7.33 -12.51 14.67
C LEU A 263 7.78 -12.68 13.21
N ARG A 264 7.84 -13.94 12.76
CA ARG A 264 7.39 -14.22 11.41
C ARG A 264 6.00 -13.58 11.31
N ILE A 265 5.82 -12.71 10.32
CA ILE A 265 4.49 -12.28 9.95
C ILE A 265 3.79 -13.56 9.49
N ASP A 266 3.05 -14.17 10.42
CA ASP A 266 2.42 -15.45 10.19
C ASP A 266 1.11 -15.26 9.44
N CYS A 267 0.67 -14.05 9.10
CA CYS A 267 -0.42 -13.84 8.16
C CYS A 267 -0.31 -12.46 7.52
N ILE A 268 -0.35 -12.38 6.19
CA ILE A 268 -0.37 -11.15 5.38
C ILE A 268 -1.62 -11.23 4.52
N ASP A 269 -2.49 -10.24 4.65
CA ASP A 269 -3.66 -10.07 3.80
C ASP A 269 -3.52 -8.76 3.02
N ASN A 270 -3.74 -8.79 1.71
CA ASN A 270 -3.38 -7.68 0.80
C ASN A 270 -4.58 -6.82 0.36
N ASP A 271 -5.81 -7.24 0.63
CA ASP A 271 -7.03 -6.50 0.34
C ASP A 271 -7.64 -5.83 1.59
N ALA A 272 -7.20 -6.25 2.78
CA ALA A 272 -7.43 -5.54 4.01
C ALA A 272 -6.82 -4.14 3.90
N ASN A 273 -7.67 -3.11 4.00
CA ASN A 273 -7.28 -1.69 3.90
C ASN A 273 -6.22 -1.25 4.94
N LYS A 274 -5.77 -2.15 5.84
CA LYS A 274 -4.60 -2.03 6.71
C LYS A 274 -3.97 -3.40 6.96
N ILE A 275 -2.64 -3.48 6.96
CA ILE A 275 -1.76 -4.67 7.15
C ILE A 275 -2.02 -5.44 8.49
N TYR A 276 -2.93 -5.00 9.36
CA TYR A 276 -3.19 -5.58 10.69
C TYR A 276 -4.65 -5.58 11.13
N LEU A 277 -5.63 -5.31 10.26
CA LEU A 277 -7.03 -5.33 10.67
C LEU A 277 -7.73 -6.58 10.14
N TYR A 278 -8.24 -7.37 11.09
CA TYR A 278 -9.23 -8.42 10.85
C TYR A 278 -10.39 -7.87 10.01
N GLY A 279 -10.75 -8.56 8.95
CA GLY A 279 -11.95 -8.27 8.17
C GLY A 279 -11.77 -8.56 6.70
N ALA A 280 -12.74 -9.29 6.15
CA ALA A 280 -12.92 -9.46 4.72
C ALA A 280 -13.15 -8.10 4.04
N ASN A 281 -12.49 -7.87 2.91
CA ASN A 281 -12.82 -6.79 1.99
C ASN A 281 -13.43 -7.38 0.71
N PRO A 282 -14.75 -7.64 0.71
CA PRO A 282 -15.38 -8.36 -0.38
C PRO A 282 -15.38 -7.58 -1.71
N THR A 283 -14.92 -6.33 -1.76
CA THR A 283 -14.88 -5.51 -2.99
C THR A 283 -13.50 -5.47 -3.64
N SER A 284 -12.53 -6.22 -3.12
CA SER A 284 -11.23 -6.41 -3.75
C SER A 284 -10.87 -7.89 -3.73
N LYS A 285 -9.89 -8.29 -4.55
CA LYS A 285 -9.41 -9.67 -4.58
C LYS A 285 -8.24 -9.80 -3.63
N GLY A 286 -8.41 -10.57 -2.57
CA GLY A 286 -7.40 -10.85 -1.57
C GLY A 286 -6.51 -12.05 -1.86
N ILE A 287 -5.30 -11.96 -1.34
CA ILE A 287 -4.35 -13.05 -1.15
C ILE A 287 -3.90 -13.00 0.30
N THR A 288 -4.41 -13.96 1.08
CA THR A 288 -3.99 -14.18 2.45
C THR A 288 -2.88 -15.21 2.53
N SER A 289 -1.78 -14.85 3.18
CA SER A 289 -0.53 -15.62 3.20
C SER A 289 -0.08 -15.86 4.62
N ASN A 290 -0.03 -17.11 5.08
CA ASN A 290 0.57 -17.46 6.36
C ASN A 290 1.82 -18.34 6.21
N ASN A 291 2.38 -18.78 7.33
CA ASN A 291 3.46 -19.75 7.39
C ASN A 291 3.04 -21.18 6.97
N THR A 292 1.75 -21.44 6.72
CA THR A 292 1.23 -22.71 6.21
C THR A 292 0.90 -22.70 4.71
N GLY A 293 0.71 -21.54 4.09
CA GLY A 293 0.41 -21.43 2.66
C GLY A 293 -0.13 -20.05 2.24
N HIS A 294 -0.44 -19.96 0.95
CA HIS A 294 -1.13 -18.83 0.33
C HIS A 294 -2.55 -19.24 -0.05
N TYR A 295 -3.49 -18.35 0.20
CA TYR A 295 -4.91 -18.53 0.01
C TYR A 295 -5.41 -17.33 -0.78
N THR A 296 -6.24 -17.56 -1.77
CA THR A 296 -6.71 -16.53 -2.68
C THR A 296 -8.21 -16.60 -2.73
N ASP A 297 -8.86 -15.45 -2.65
CA ASP A 297 -10.31 -15.39 -2.68
C ASP A 297 -10.82 -15.89 -4.02
N PHE A 298 -11.92 -16.63 -3.96
CA PHE A 298 -12.52 -17.19 -5.16
C PHE A 298 -14.02 -17.18 -5.09
N CYS A 299 -14.64 -17.13 -6.27
CA CYS A 299 -16.08 -17.14 -6.42
C CYS A 299 -16.58 -18.54 -6.79
N THR A 300 -17.64 -18.97 -6.13
CA THR A 300 -18.47 -20.10 -6.55
C THR A 300 -19.89 -19.58 -6.79
N GLU A 301 -20.26 -19.38 -8.05
CA GLU A 301 -21.53 -18.72 -8.44
C GLU A 301 -21.62 -17.30 -7.85
N ASN A 302 -22.61 -17.03 -6.97
CA ASN A 302 -22.77 -15.75 -6.27
C ASN A 302 -22.15 -15.74 -4.88
N LEU A 303 -21.42 -16.79 -4.50
CA LEU A 303 -20.78 -16.92 -3.20
C LEU A 303 -19.28 -16.62 -3.32
N LEU A 304 -18.79 -15.66 -2.55
CA LEU A 304 -17.37 -15.37 -2.37
C LEU A 304 -16.84 -16.17 -1.19
N THR A 305 -15.84 -17.00 -1.43
CA THR A 305 -15.01 -17.58 -0.37
C THR A 305 -13.84 -16.64 -0.14
N GLU A 306 -13.91 -15.89 0.95
CA GLU A 306 -12.89 -14.95 1.40
C GLU A 306 -11.94 -15.63 2.39
N TYR A 307 -10.65 -15.46 2.19
CA TYR A 307 -9.61 -15.77 3.15
C TYR A 307 -9.05 -14.49 3.73
N SER A 308 -9.14 -14.34 5.04
CA SER A 308 -8.54 -13.20 5.74
C SER A 308 -7.71 -13.63 6.93
N CYS A 309 -6.86 -12.74 7.43
CA CYS A 309 -6.13 -13.02 8.67
C CYS A 309 -7.10 -13.08 9.85
N GLY A 310 -7.16 -14.26 10.49
CA GLY A 310 -8.06 -14.54 11.58
C GLY A 310 -7.66 -13.88 12.90
N LYS A 311 -8.59 -13.86 13.87
CA LYS A 311 -8.39 -13.27 15.22
C LYS A 311 -7.24 -13.90 15.99
N ILE A 312 -6.92 -15.16 15.69
CA ILE A 312 -5.76 -15.86 16.24
C ILE A 312 -4.57 -15.54 15.35
N ILE A 313 -3.50 -15.01 15.93
CA ILE A 313 -2.26 -14.67 15.21
C ILE A 313 -1.78 -15.86 14.36
N GLY A 314 -1.60 -15.62 13.07
CA GLY A 314 -1.15 -16.63 12.10
C GLY A 314 -2.24 -17.58 11.58
N SER A 315 -3.46 -17.48 12.11
CA SER A 315 -4.60 -18.20 11.57
C SER A 315 -5.15 -17.49 10.34
N ILE A 316 -5.68 -18.29 9.42
CA ILE A 316 -6.47 -17.82 8.29
C ILE A 316 -7.91 -18.18 8.60
N GLU A 317 -8.79 -17.19 8.56
CA GLU A 317 -10.22 -17.37 8.65
C GLU A 317 -10.79 -17.44 7.24
N GLU A 318 -11.63 -18.44 7.01
CA GLU A 318 -12.40 -18.61 5.77
C GLU A 318 -13.83 -18.15 6.05
N GLN A 319 -14.35 -17.27 5.20
CA GLN A 319 -15.71 -16.77 5.29
C GLN A 319 -16.40 -16.92 3.93
N GLU A 320 -17.64 -17.42 3.94
CA GLU A 320 -18.51 -17.40 2.77
C GLU A 320 -19.39 -16.15 2.81
N ILE A 321 -19.36 -15.35 1.74
CA ILE A 321 -20.10 -14.10 1.60
C ILE A 321 -21.02 -14.21 0.38
N GLU A 322 -22.32 -14.03 0.57
CA GLU A 322 -23.28 -14.00 -0.54
C GLU A 322 -23.28 -12.60 -1.19
N CYS A 323 -22.83 -12.53 -2.44
CA CYS A 323 -22.75 -11.27 -3.18
C CYS A 323 -24.10 -10.93 -3.82
N GLU A 324 -24.73 -9.83 -3.36
CA GLU A 324 -26.06 -9.39 -3.84
C GLU A 324 -26.13 -9.18 -5.36
N HIS A 325 -25.01 -8.80 -5.98
CA HIS A 325 -24.92 -8.49 -7.42
C HIS A 325 -24.01 -9.46 -8.19
N GLY A 326 -23.70 -10.60 -7.59
CA GLY A 326 -22.82 -11.62 -8.16
C GLY A 326 -21.38 -11.50 -7.67
N CYS A 327 -20.66 -12.61 -7.79
CA CYS A 327 -19.25 -12.72 -7.44
C CYS A 327 -18.43 -12.91 -8.70
N PHE A 328 -17.36 -12.12 -8.87
CA PHE A 328 -16.45 -12.26 -9.98
C PHE A 328 -14.98 -12.14 -9.54
N ASN A 329 -14.16 -13.13 -9.92
CA ASN A 329 -12.71 -13.17 -9.68
C ASN A 329 -12.27 -12.93 -8.21
N GLY A 330 -12.97 -13.55 -7.26
CA GLY A 330 -12.67 -13.39 -5.83
C GLY A 330 -13.10 -12.04 -5.28
N THR A 331 -14.18 -11.45 -5.81
CA THR A 331 -14.71 -10.16 -5.38
C THR A 331 -16.22 -10.10 -5.62
N CYS A 332 -16.99 -9.53 -4.70
CA CYS A 332 -18.39 -9.18 -4.89
C CYS A 332 -18.53 -7.94 -5.80
N LEU A 333 -19.39 -8.04 -6.81
CA LEU A 333 -19.75 -6.92 -7.67
C LEU A 333 -20.53 -5.86 -6.89
N GLU A 334 -20.21 -4.60 -7.14
CA GLU A 334 -21.01 -3.48 -6.67
C GLU A 334 -22.33 -3.39 -7.44
N LYS A 335 -23.34 -2.76 -6.81
CA LYS A 335 -24.61 -2.48 -7.48
C LYS A 335 -24.33 -1.67 -8.74
N PRO A 336 -24.80 -2.10 -9.93
CA PRO A 336 -24.65 -1.29 -11.13
C PRO A 336 -25.31 0.07 -10.87
N GLU A 337 -24.53 1.14 -10.98
CA GLU A 337 -25.07 2.50 -10.85
C GLU A 337 -26.20 2.65 -11.88
N GLU A 338 -27.41 2.96 -11.40
CA GLU A 338 -28.52 3.30 -12.28
C GLU A 338 -28.15 4.59 -13.02
N VAL A 339 -27.60 4.44 -14.21
CA VAL A 339 -27.29 5.58 -15.07
C VAL A 339 -28.62 6.26 -15.42
N ASP A 340 -28.85 7.45 -14.88
CA ASP A 340 -30.02 8.25 -15.22
C ASP A 340 -29.98 8.53 -16.73
N VAL A 341 -30.94 7.94 -17.45
CA VAL A 341 -31.02 7.93 -18.92
C VAL A 341 -31.09 9.34 -19.51
N LYS A 342 -31.33 10.37 -18.69
CA LYS A 342 -31.28 11.78 -19.08
C LYS A 342 -29.92 12.27 -19.56
N ASP A 343 -28.82 11.63 -19.17
CA ASP A 343 -27.48 12.04 -19.61
C ASP A 343 -27.05 11.38 -20.95
N VAL A 344 -27.77 10.36 -21.41
CA VAL A 344 -27.43 9.60 -22.64
C VAL A 344 -27.88 10.33 -23.92
N GLU A 345 -28.89 11.22 -23.85
CA GLU A 345 -29.33 11.98 -25.03
C GLU A 345 -28.34 13.07 -25.48
N THR A 346 -27.39 13.45 -24.64
CA THR A 346 -26.41 14.51 -24.98
C THR A 346 -25.22 13.97 -25.79
N ILE A 347 -24.96 12.66 -25.78
CA ILE A 347 -23.79 12.04 -26.43
C ILE A 347 -24.06 11.66 -27.89
N LYS A 348 -25.32 11.51 -28.32
CA LYS A 348 -25.69 11.10 -29.70
C LYS A 348 -25.41 12.15 -30.79
N SER A 349 -24.86 13.33 -30.47
CA SER A 349 -24.65 14.40 -31.45
C SER A 349 -23.18 14.73 -31.78
N ARG A 350 -22.18 14.06 -31.18
CA ARG A 350 -20.80 14.54 -31.31
C ARG A 350 -19.67 13.61 -31.78
N ASP A 351 -19.87 12.32 -31.95
CA ASP A 351 -18.82 11.47 -32.52
C ASP A 351 -19.36 10.64 -33.69
N LYS A 352 -19.18 11.19 -34.89
CA LYS A 352 -19.36 10.47 -36.17
C LYS A 352 -18.05 10.16 -36.89
N ASP A 353 -16.91 10.46 -36.27
CA ASP A 353 -15.59 10.18 -36.83
C ASP A 353 -14.68 9.62 -35.73
N LEU A 354 -14.70 8.30 -35.49
CA LEU A 354 -13.55 7.63 -34.85
C LEU A 354 -13.56 6.09 -35.01
N PHE A 355 -12.49 5.62 -35.67
CA PHE A 355 -11.94 4.26 -35.81
C PHE A 355 -12.75 3.15 -36.50
N VAL A 356 -12.52 3.05 -37.82
CA VAL A 356 -12.34 1.78 -38.53
C VAL A 356 -10.93 1.29 -38.20
N ILE A 357 -10.79 0.10 -37.60
CA ILE A 357 -9.52 -0.63 -37.56
C ILE A 357 -9.49 -1.51 -38.81
N ASP A 358 -8.64 -1.15 -39.76
CA ASP A 358 -8.43 -1.86 -41.01
C ASP A 358 -7.65 -3.18 -40.78
N ASP A 359 -8.07 -4.19 -41.52
CA ASP A 359 -7.56 -5.56 -41.54
C ASP A 359 -6.18 -5.73 -42.21
N ALA A 360 -5.56 -6.85 -41.86
CA ALA A 360 -4.62 -7.67 -42.66
C ALA A 360 -3.13 -7.28 -42.76
N ASN A 361 -2.29 -8.17 -42.23
CA ASN A 361 -1.05 -8.61 -42.87
C ASN A 361 -0.85 -10.12 -42.60
N TYR A 362 -1.14 -10.95 -43.61
CA TYR A 362 -0.82 -12.38 -43.63
C TYR A 362 0.46 -12.60 -44.45
N PHE A 363 1.47 -13.22 -43.84
CA PHE A 363 2.62 -13.80 -44.57
C PHE A 363 2.40 -15.31 -44.70
N ILE A 364 2.17 -15.79 -45.92
CA ILE A 364 2.17 -17.23 -46.24
C ILE A 364 3.60 -17.61 -46.65
N SER A 365 4.34 -18.24 -45.73
CA SER A 365 5.59 -18.96 -46.06
C SER A 365 5.25 -20.41 -46.39
N LYS A 366 5.87 -20.95 -47.45
CA LYS A 366 5.58 -22.28 -48.02
C LYS A 366 6.44 -23.40 -47.46
N ASP A 367 7.24 -23.13 -46.43
CA ASP A 367 8.10 -24.13 -45.80
C ASP A 367 7.57 -24.53 -44.43
N LYS A 368 7.61 -25.85 -44.20
CA LYS A 368 7.13 -26.59 -43.01
C LYS A 368 7.96 -26.30 -41.74
N GLU A 369 8.45 -25.08 -41.58
CA GLU A 369 9.05 -24.60 -40.35
C GLU A 369 7.95 -24.03 -39.44
N LEU A 370 8.01 -24.41 -38.16
CA LEU A 370 7.08 -24.04 -37.11
C LEU A 370 6.99 -22.51 -37.00
N ILE A 371 6.03 -21.89 -37.71
CA ILE A 371 5.73 -20.46 -37.54
C ILE A 371 5.28 -20.32 -36.09
N ARG A 372 6.08 -19.65 -35.26
CA ARG A 372 5.63 -19.23 -33.94
C ARG A 372 4.60 -18.14 -34.19
N SER A 373 3.32 -18.50 -34.17
CA SER A 373 2.25 -17.53 -34.18
C SER A 373 2.33 -16.71 -32.88
N GLU A 374 2.43 -15.40 -33.03
CA GLU A 374 2.21 -14.48 -31.92
C GLU A 374 0.72 -14.55 -31.56
N VAL A 375 0.43 -14.97 -30.33
CA VAL A 375 -0.94 -15.03 -29.82
C VAL A 375 -1.42 -13.60 -29.60
N LYS A 376 -2.52 -13.22 -30.24
CA LYS A 376 -3.15 -11.91 -29.97
C LYS A 376 -4.07 -12.04 -28.77
N LEU A 377 -3.86 -11.19 -27.77
CA LEU A 377 -4.71 -11.13 -26.59
C LEU A 377 -5.78 -10.06 -26.76
N SER A 378 -7.01 -10.40 -26.40
CA SER A 378 -8.10 -9.44 -26.22
C SER A 378 -8.70 -9.65 -24.83
N LYS A 379 -9.25 -8.58 -24.27
CA LYS A 379 -9.92 -8.59 -22.97
C LYS A 379 -11.36 -8.13 -23.18
N THR A 380 -12.31 -8.96 -22.75
CA THR A 380 -13.71 -8.55 -22.53
C THR A 380 -13.85 -8.09 -21.06
N GLU A 381 -15.03 -7.64 -20.64
CA GLU A 381 -15.25 -7.13 -19.27
C GLU A 381 -14.66 -8.07 -18.20
N ASP A 382 -14.82 -9.39 -18.41
CA ASP A 382 -14.49 -10.40 -17.43
C ASP A 382 -13.43 -11.43 -17.88
N THR A 383 -13.23 -11.65 -19.18
CA THR A 383 -12.37 -12.76 -19.64
C THR A 383 -11.24 -12.30 -20.54
N ILE A 384 -10.09 -12.98 -20.43
CA ILE A 384 -8.99 -12.81 -21.37
C ILE A 384 -9.16 -13.87 -22.46
N HIS A 385 -9.18 -13.43 -23.71
CA HIS A 385 -9.22 -14.30 -24.86
C HIS A 385 -7.91 -14.22 -25.63
N ALA A 386 -7.51 -15.34 -26.20
CA ALA A 386 -6.44 -15.45 -27.17
C ALA A 386 -7.06 -15.74 -28.54
N THR A 387 -6.68 -14.94 -29.55
CA THR A 387 -6.98 -15.24 -30.94
C THR A 387 -5.88 -16.11 -31.53
N LEU A 388 -6.24 -17.31 -31.98
CA LEU A 388 -5.34 -18.26 -32.62
C LEU A 388 -4.98 -17.85 -34.06
N SER A 389 -4.02 -18.54 -34.64
CA SER A 389 -3.61 -18.35 -36.04
C SER A 389 -4.73 -18.62 -37.05
N ASP A 390 -5.70 -19.47 -36.72
CA ASP A 390 -6.89 -19.73 -37.55
C ASP A 390 -8.03 -18.73 -37.34
N GLY A 391 -7.84 -17.74 -36.45
CA GLY A 391 -8.82 -16.72 -36.10
C GLY A 391 -9.83 -17.15 -35.02
N SER A 392 -9.75 -18.38 -34.51
CA SER A 392 -10.58 -18.82 -33.39
C SER A 392 -10.22 -18.06 -32.10
N LEU A 393 -11.22 -17.84 -31.25
CA LEU A 393 -11.06 -17.20 -29.95
C LEU A 393 -11.13 -18.27 -28.85
N ILE A 394 -10.05 -18.39 -28.09
CA ILE A 394 -9.96 -19.26 -26.92
C ILE A 394 -9.94 -18.39 -25.67
N GLU A 395 -10.90 -18.57 -24.77
CA GLU A 395 -10.85 -18.03 -23.41
C GLU A 395 -9.66 -18.63 -22.65
N ILE A 396 -8.91 -17.81 -21.92
CA ILE A 396 -7.80 -18.21 -21.03
C ILE A 396 -8.35 -18.26 -19.60
N LYS A 397 -8.43 -19.45 -19.01
CA LYS A 397 -8.97 -19.62 -17.65
C LYS A 397 -7.93 -19.57 -16.55
N LEU A 398 -6.69 -19.90 -16.87
CA LEU A 398 -5.59 -19.96 -15.91
C LEU A 398 -4.79 -18.67 -15.95
N HIS A 399 -4.77 -17.94 -14.84
CA HIS A 399 -4.03 -16.68 -14.74
C HIS A 399 -2.53 -16.90 -14.53
N LEU A 400 -1.72 -15.87 -14.81
CA LEU A 400 -0.24 -15.97 -14.80
C LEU A 400 0.33 -16.22 -13.39
N ASP A 401 -0.29 -15.67 -12.36
CA ASP A 401 -0.01 -15.93 -10.94
C ASP A 401 -0.27 -17.40 -10.59
N GLU A 402 -1.39 -17.96 -11.03
CA GLU A 402 -1.71 -19.38 -10.82
C GLU A 402 -0.72 -20.31 -11.51
N VAL A 403 -0.25 -19.96 -12.71
CA VAL A 403 0.82 -20.70 -13.42
C VAL A 403 2.13 -20.64 -12.67
N THR A 404 2.49 -19.46 -12.16
CA THR A 404 3.73 -19.23 -11.39
C THR A 404 3.72 -20.10 -10.14
N TYR A 405 2.65 -20.02 -9.36
CA TYR A 405 2.44 -20.86 -8.18
C TYR A 405 2.49 -22.35 -8.51
N TYR A 406 1.79 -22.79 -9.57
CA TYR A 406 1.79 -24.20 -9.98
C TYR A 406 3.19 -24.69 -10.36
N VAL A 407 4.01 -23.85 -11.00
CA VAL A 407 5.38 -24.21 -11.39
C VAL A 407 6.31 -24.31 -10.18
N GLU A 408 6.17 -23.42 -9.21
CA GLU A 408 6.96 -23.42 -7.98
C GLU A 408 6.59 -24.58 -7.07
N GLU A 409 5.32 -24.69 -6.72
CA GLU A 409 4.85 -25.64 -5.71
C GLU A 409 4.64 -27.04 -6.27
N VAL A 410 3.89 -27.16 -7.38
CA VAL A 410 3.52 -28.47 -7.92
C VAL A 410 4.64 -29.03 -8.78
N LEU A 411 5.25 -28.20 -9.61
CA LEU A 411 6.38 -28.61 -10.43
C LEU A 411 7.71 -28.44 -9.71
N GLY A 412 7.78 -28.04 -8.44
CA GLY A 412 9.02 -28.03 -7.64
C GLY A 412 10.14 -27.19 -8.26
N SER A 413 9.78 -26.05 -8.85
CA SER A 413 10.74 -25.11 -9.41
C SER A 413 11.50 -24.40 -8.30
N SER A 414 12.81 -24.25 -8.44
CA SER A 414 13.61 -23.39 -7.57
C SER A 414 13.72 -21.96 -8.10
N GLU A 415 13.48 -21.76 -9.39
CA GLU A 415 13.62 -20.46 -10.06
C GLU A 415 12.92 -20.52 -11.43
N ILE A 416 11.92 -19.68 -11.65
CA ILE A 416 11.33 -19.48 -12.98
C ILE A 416 12.21 -18.52 -13.79
N LYS A 417 12.51 -18.89 -15.04
CA LYS A 417 13.38 -18.11 -15.94
C LYS A 417 12.62 -17.36 -17.01
N ASP A 418 11.50 -17.92 -17.49
CA ASP A 418 10.73 -17.38 -18.60
C ASP A 418 9.33 -18.01 -18.56
N ILE A 419 8.29 -17.20 -18.80
CA ILE A 419 6.92 -17.66 -19.01
C ILE A 419 6.38 -16.90 -20.22
N LYS A 420 5.84 -17.62 -21.19
CA LYS A 420 5.17 -17.03 -22.33
C LYS A 420 3.96 -17.85 -22.74
N LEU A 421 2.97 -17.16 -23.28
CA LEU A 421 1.78 -17.78 -23.84
C LEU A 421 2.02 -18.08 -25.33
N VAL A 422 1.76 -19.31 -25.75
CA VAL A 422 1.96 -19.74 -27.14
C VAL A 422 0.80 -20.60 -27.61
N GLU A 423 0.49 -20.52 -28.90
CA GLU A 423 -0.40 -21.47 -29.57
C GLU A 423 0.33 -22.81 -29.72
N TYR A 424 -0.34 -23.89 -29.35
CA TYR A 424 0.18 -25.24 -29.46
C TYR A 424 -0.94 -26.19 -29.86
N GLU A 425 -0.88 -26.66 -31.11
CA GLU A 425 -1.98 -27.41 -31.74
C GLU A 425 -3.26 -26.55 -31.71
N GLU A 426 -4.40 -27.10 -31.30
CA GLU A 426 -5.68 -26.39 -31.20
C GLU A 426 -5.88 -25.75 -29.82
N ASN A 427 -4.80 -25.50 -29.07
CA ASN A 427 -4.84 -24.99 -27.71
C ASN A 427 -3.92 -23.78 -27.51
N ILE A 428 -4.19 -23.06 -26.42
CA ILE A 428 -3.27 -22.08 -25.86
C ILE A 428 -2.57 -22.68 -24.64
N VAL A 429 -1.25 -22.54 -24.59
CA VAL A 429 -0.44 -23.09 -23.51
C VAL A 429 0.55 -22.05 -22.99
N TYR A 430 0.84 -22.11 -21.69
CA TYR A 430 1.99 -21.45 -21.10
C TYR A 430 3.23 -22.31 -21.34
N GLU A 431 4.18 -21.83 -22.14
CA GLU A 431 5.53 -22.39 -22.23
C GLU A 431 6.38 -21.77 -21.11
N VAL A 432 6.62 -22.54 -20.06
CA VAL A 432 7.38 -22.12 -18.89
C VAL A 432 8.76 -22.75 -18.89
N LYS A 433 9.81 -21.93 -18.74
CA LYS A 433 11.19 -22.37 -18.56
C LYS A 433 11.60 -22.08 -17.12
N TYR A 434 12.06 -23.11 -16.42
CA TYR A 434 12.39 -23.00 -15.00
C TYR A 434 13.55 -23.91 -14.63
N LYS A 435 14.12 -23.71 -13.44
CA LYS A 435 15.15 -24.57 -12.87
C LYS A 435 14.53 -25.52 -11.86
N LYS A 436 14.96 -26.79 -11.93
CA LYS A 436 14.75 -27.78 -10.88
C LYS A 436 16.09 -28.15 -10.26
N ARG A 437 16.07 -28.50 -8.98
CA ARG A 437 17.22 -29.08 -8.29
C ARG A 437 17.17 -30.60 -8.38
N GLY A 438 18.26 -31.23 -8.82
CA GLY A 438 18.41 -32.68 -8.88
C GLY A 438 19.72 -33.15 -8.24
N LYS A 439 19.84 -34.44 -7.92
CA LYS A 439 21.09 -35.04 -7.42
C LYS A 439 21.81 -35.78 -8.53
N MET A 440 23.06 -35.37 -8.80
CA MET A 440 24.03 -36.12 -9.61
C MET A 440 24.98 -36.83 -8.63
N LEU A 441 24.87 -38.15 -8.47
CA LEU A 441 25.55 -38.91 -7.40
C LEU A 441 25.05 -38.52 -5.99
N LYS A 442 25.55 -39.20 -4.94
CA LYS A 442 25.05 -39.07 -3.57
C LYS A 442 25.25 -37.68 -2.93
N PHE A 443 26.14 -36.84 -3.47
CA PHE A 443 26.61 -35.63 -2.79
C PHE A 443 26.55 -34.34 -3.62
N LEU A 444 26.31 -34.40 -4.94
CA LEU A 444 26.28 -33.19 -5.77
C LEU A 444 24.84 -32.84 -6.16
N ALA A 445 24.32 -31.76 -5.57
CA ALA A 445 23.08 -31.16 -6.03
C ALA A 445 23.37 -30.18 -7.18
N MET A 446 22.61 -30.27 -8.26
CA MET A 446 22.75 -29.41 -9.42
C MET A 446 21.39 -28.94 -9.90
N ASP A 447 21.34 -27.70 -10.38
CA ASP A 447 20.14 -27.17 -11.01
C ASP A 447 20.15 -27.49 -12.51
N TYR A 448 19.02 -27.93 -13.03
CA TYR A 448 18.82 -28.18 -14.45
C TYR A 448 17.60 -27.43 -14.96
N THR A 449 17.66 -27.00 -16.22
CA THR A 449 16.54 -26.32 -16.86
C THR A 449 15.51 -27.33 -17.36
N VAL A 450 14.25 -27.08 -17.02
CA VAL A 450 13.05 -27.75 -17.51
C VAL A 450 12.24 -26.74 -18.33
N ARG A 451 11.63 -27.21 -19.42
CA ARG A 451 10.62 -26.48 -20.16
C ARG A 451 9.33 -27.29 -20.14
N SER A 452 8.26 -26.70 -19.65
CA SER A 452 6.94 -27.33 -19.60
C SER A 452 5.93 -26.51 -20.38
N LYS A 453 5.00 -27.18 -21.05
CA LYS A 453 3.82 -26.56 -21.65
C LYS A 453 2.62 -26.91 -20.80
N ILE A 454 1.97 -25.89 -20.25
CA ILE A 454 0.82 -26.02 -19.35
C ILE A 454 -0.39 -25.48 -20.10
N ASN A 455 -1.45 -26.29 -20.22
CA ASN A 455 -2.68 -25.85 -20.87
C ASN A 455 -3.27 -24.65 -20.11
N ALA A 456 -3.52 -23.55 -20.83
CA ALA A 456 -3.99 -22.31 -20.23
C ALA A 456 -5.46 -22.37 -19.76
N ASN A 457 -6.16 -23.47 -20.04
CA ASN A 457 -7.56 -23.67 -19.65
C ASN A 457 -7.73 -24.80 -18.63
N SER A 458 -7.01 -25.91 -18.80
CA SER A 458 -7.15 -27.09 -17.93
C SER A 458 -6.09 -27.20 -16.85
N LYS A 459 -5.04 -26.36 -16.87
CA LYS A 459 -3.87 -26.46 -15.96
C LYS A 459 -3.03 -27.73 -16.13
N GLU A 460 -3.36 -28.59 -17.09
CA GLU A 460 -2.64 -29.83 -17.34
C GLU A 460 -1.28 -29.59 -18.00
N VAL A 461 -0.26 -30.33 -17.56
CA VAL A 461 1.07 -30.33 -18.21
C VAL A 461 1.03 -31.21 -19.45
N ILE A 462 0.98 -30.58 -20.63
CA ILE A 462 0.90 -31.27 -21.92
C ILE A 462 2.26 -31.86 -22.33
N GLU A 463 3.33 -31.09 -22.12
CA GLU A 463 4.67 -31.47 -22.54
C GLU A 463 5.69 -31.05 -21.49
N THR A 464 6.66 -31.91 -21.18
CA THR A 464 7.82 -31.56 -20.35
C THR A 464 9.11 -31.99 -21.03
N LYS A 465 9.96 -31.01 -21.35
CA LYS A 465 11.29 -31.21 -21.92
C LYS A 465 12.34 -30.86 -20.89
N LYS A 466 13.15 -31.83 -20.52
CA LYS A 466 14.31 -31.63 -19.65
C LYS A 466 15.56 -31.43 -20.50
N SER A 467 16.56 -30.74 -19.95
CA SER A 467 17.90 -30.72 -20.55
C SER A 467 18.40 -32.17 -20.76
N TRP A 468 19.06 -32.47 -21.87
CA TRP A 468 19.41 -33.86 -22.24
C TRP A 468 20.21 -34.61 -21.16
N TRP A 469 21.04 -33.89 -20.39
CA TRP A 469 21.85 -34.43 -19.30
C TRP A 469 21.06 -34.65 -18.01
N ALA A 470 19.88 -34.04 -17.86
CA ALA A 470 19.02 -34.21 -16.69
C ALA A 470 18.53 -35.66 -16.53
N ARG A 471 18.59 -36.49 -17.59
CA ARG A 471 18.33 -37.93 -17.51
C ARG A 471 19.27 -38.69 -16.56
N PHE A 472 20.41 -38.09 -16.21
CA PHE A 472 21.38 -38.66 -15.28
C PHE A 472 21.16 -38.20 -13.83
N LEU A 473 20.19 -37.31 -13.60
CA LEU A 473 19.85 -36.82 -12.26
C LEU A 473 18.75 -37.69 -11.66
N LYS A 474 18.85 -37.95 -10.36
CA LYS A 474 17.71 -38.40 -9.57
C LYS A 474 16.99 -37.15 -9.05
N GLU A 475 15.70 -37.03 -9.33
CA GLU A 475 14.88 -35.95 -8.76
C GLU A 475 14.84 -36.09 -7.23
N PHE A 476 14.79 -34.94 -6.56
CA PHE A 476 14.81 -34.88 -5.09
C PHE A 476 13.56 -35.47 -4.46
#